data_AF-A2QIT4-F1
#
_entry.id   AF-A2QIT4-F1
#
_cell.length_a   1.000
_cell.length_b   1.000
_cell.length_c   1.000
_cell.angle_alpha   90.00
_cell.angle_beta   90.00
_cell.angle_gamma   90.00
#
_symmetry.space_group_name_H-M   'P 1'
#
loop_
_entity.id
_entity.type
_entity.pdbx_description
1 polymer ?
#
loop_
_entity_poly.entity_id
_entity_poly.type
_entity_poly.pdbx_seq_one_letter_code
_entity_poly.pdbx_strand_id
1 'polypeptide(L)'
;MTRKAEYLANMNPMTPNSGDIIYFLEMVGLGLSGNWYWHAIADRFHRWAEYLQLPPAKLFDYDEATATCATFLNSQSLRARPSRIVDSFEGPQTMTDDPYYKVLQQPINYLRSVPSKNIRGTIIQALNLWLNAPESVATQVEDLIGHLHDSSLLLDDIQDNSELRRGRPTAYRVFGVAQTINAATHALTQAFEKVVPLMKPGTSHGFFDELRNLHVGQAMDLHWTRSGYRPSIADYLEMNRLKTGALFCLASNLLYIQGSFSAEAIKQTDLSDLMISLGQYFQARDDYINLASTKYQEQKGFAQDLDEGKLSLPLIHLLTQSPNAALIENIQQERARHGKLSADLKQLILDEMRNEKILQLTEETLNGLEAKVFRHLERLEVSSGIKNFTFRFLLDRLREM
;
A
#
# COMPACT_ATOMS: atom_id res chain seq x y z
N MET A 1 -13.00 8.51 -23.72
CA MET A 1 -13.24 7.12 -24.17
C MET A 1 -13.44 7.00 -25.68
N THR A 2 -14.15 7.92 -26.35
CA THR A 2 -14.52 7.83 -27.77
C THR A 2 -13.34 7.70 -28.74
N ARG A 3 -12.25 8.46 -28.53
CA ARG A 3 -11.03 8.35 -29.36
C ARG A 3 -10.27 7.03 -29.17
N LYS A 4 -10.32 6.40 -27.98
CA LYS A 4 -9.64 5.11 -27.73
C LYS A 4 -10.24 4.01 -28.62
N ALA A 5 -11.57 3.94 -28.68
CA ALA A 5 -12.27 2.98 -29.53
C ALA A 5 -11.96 3.20 -31.02
N GLU A 6 -11.87 4.45 -31.45
CA GLU A 6 -11.52 4.84 -32.82
C GLU A 6 -10.07 4.48 -33.20
N TYR A 7 -9.10 4.66 -32.28
CA TYR A 7 -7.71 4.26 -32.50
C TYR A 7 -7.54 2.73 -32.55
N LEU A 8 -8.25 1.99 -31.69
CA LEU A 8 -8.22 0.53 -31.70
C LEU A 8 -8.87 -0.06 -32.96
N ALA A 9 -9.94 0.56 -33.46
CA ALA A 9 -10.65 0.11 -34.66
C ALA A 9 -9.85 0.34 -35.96
N ASN A 10 -8.96 1.34 -35.97
CA ASN A 10 -8.16 1.70 -37.15
C ASN A 10 -6.75 1.09 -37.15
N MET A 11 -6.39 0.28 -36.15
CA MET A 11 -5.10 -0.42 -36.12
C MET A 11 -5.15 -1.70 -36.95
N ASN A 12 -4.23 -1.83 -37.91
CA ASN A 12 -4.10 -3.02 -38.74
C ASN A 12 -3.33 -4.12 -37.96
N PRO A 13 -3.92 -5.28 -37.65
CA PRO A 13 -3.28 -6.31 -36.82
C PRO A 13 -2.01 -6.92 -37.45
N MET A 14 -1.73 -6.63 -38.72
CA MET A 14 -0.55 -7.10 -39.45
C MET A 14 0.71 -6.22 -39.32
N THR A 15 0.65 -5.06 -38.63
CA THR A 15 1.86 -4.27 -38.38
C THR A 15 2.65 -4.83 -37.19
N PRO A 16 3.98 -4.99 -37.30
CA PRO A 16 4.84 -5.32 -36.16
C PRO A 16 4.65 -4.27 -35.06
N ASN A 17 4.55 -4.70 -33.80
CA ASN A 17 4.39 -3.87 -32.59
C ASN A 17 2.97 -3.32 -32.33
N SER A 18 1.93 -3.81 -33.00
CA SER A 18 0.53 -3.43 -32.69
C SER A 18 0.13 -3.80 -31.24
N GLY A 19 0.64 -4.90 -30.70
CA GLY A 19 0.44 -5.31 -29.30
C GLY A 19 1.07 -4.34 -28.29
N ASP A 20 2.26 -3.81 -28.58
CA ASP A 20 2.96 -2.87 -27.70
C ASP A 20 2.25 -1.52 -27.62
N ILE A 21 1.62 -1.08 -28.72
CA ILE A 21 0.86 0.17 -28.74
C ILE A 21 -0.49 0.00 -28.02
N ILE A 22 -1.15 -1.15 -28.15
CA ILE A 22 -2.35 -1.45 -27.36
C ILE A 22 -2.00 -1.43 -25.87
N TYR A 23 -0.92 -2.09 -25.48
CA TYR A 23 -0.43 -2.09 -24.11
C TYR A 23 -0.08 -0.68 -23.63
N PHE A 24 0.63 0.12 -24.44
CA PHE A 24 0.93 1.52 -24.12
C PHE A 24 -0.35 2.35 -23.90
N LEU A 25 -1.35 2.21 -24.77
CA LEU A 25 -2.63 2.92 -24.64
C LEU A 25 -3.43 2.48 -23.41
N GLU A 26 -3.32 1.22 -22.99
CA GLU A 26 -3.90 0.73 -21.74
C GLU A 26 -3.17 1.28 -20.52
N MET A 27 -1.84 1.31 -20.55
CA MET A 27 -1.01 1.86 -19.48
C MET A 27 -1.19 3.37 -19.32
N VAL A 28 -1.26 4.13 -20.43
CA VAL A 28 -1.60 5.56 -20.42
C VAL A 28 -3.03 5.78 -19.92
N GLY A 29 -3.96 4.88 -20.27
CA GLY A 29 -5.32 4.90 -19.73
C GLY A 29 -5.37 4.73 -18.22
N LEU A 30 -4.56 3.81 -17.66
CA LEU A 30 -4.42 3.60 -16.22
C LEU A 30 -3.77 4.83 -15.54
N GLY A 31 -2.70 5.38 -16.10
CA GLY A 31 -2.04 6.58 -15.59
C GLY A 31 -2.95 7.82 -15.58
N LEU A 32 -3.73 8.02 -16.65
CA LEU A 32 -4.72 9.10 -16.72
C LEU A 32 -5.92 8.87 -15.79
N SER A 33 -6.33 7.63 -15.57
CA SER A 33 -7.39 7.31 -14.59
C SER A 33 -6.96 7.60 -13.15
N GLY A 34 -5.68 7.40 -12.82
CA GLY A 34 -5.09 7.87 -11.57
C GLY A 34 -5.14 9.40 -11.46
N ASN A 35 -4.89 10.13 -12.54
CA ASN A 35 -4.98 11.59 -12.57
C ASN A 35 -6.42 12.12 -12.41
N TRP A 36 -7.42 11.39 -12.95
CA TRP A 36 -8.84 11.68 -12.74
C TRP A 36 -9.31 11.34 -11.32
N TYR A 37 -8.78 10.28 -10.71
CA TYR A 37 -9.01 9.95 -9.29
C TYR A 37 -8.59 11.10 -8.37
N TRP A 38 -7.45 11.75 -8.65
CA TRP A 38 -6.99 12.95 -7.92
C TRP A 38 -7.90 14.17 -8.08
N HIS A 39 -8.58 14.30 -9.22
CA HIS A 39 -9.52 15.40 -9.46
C HIS A 39 -10.91 15.16 -8.86
N ALA A 40 -11.34 13.91 -8.70
CA ALA A 40 -12.72 13.57 -8.31
C ALA A 40 -12.96 13.49 -6.79
N ILE A 41 -11.92 13.33 -5.97
CA ILE A 41 -12.04 13.16 -4.51
C ILE A 41 -11.42 14.34 -3.73
N ALA A 42 -10.69 15.23 -4.39
CA ALA A 42 -10.27 16.48 -3.78
C ALA A 42 -11.40 17.52 -3.89
N ASP A 43 -12.35 17.48 -2.95
CA ASP A 43 -12.96 18.73 -2.50
C ASP A 43 -11.79 19.60 -2.05
N ARG A 44 -11.39 20.57 -2.90
CA ARG A 44 -10.39 21.57 -2.54
C ARG A 44 -11.01 22.42 -1.44
N PHE A 45 -10.90 21.95 -0.20
CA PHE A 45 -11.30 22.67 1.00
C PHE A 45 -10.51 23.98 1.05
N HIS A 46 -11.06 25.04 0.48
CA HIS A 46 -10.79 26.42 0.88
C HIS A 46 -11.52 26.73 2.20
N ARG A 47 -11.29 25.92 3.24
CA ARG A 47 -11.69 26.24 4.63
C ARG A 47 -10.57 26.87 5.45
N TRP A 48 -9.62 27.54 4.80
CA TRP A 48 -8.67 28.42 5.49
C TRP A 48 -9.16 29.88 5.57
N ALA A 49 -10.40 30.16 5.15
CA ALA A 49 -10.93 31.52 5.05
C ALA A 49 -11.67 32.04 6.30
N GLU A 50 -11.71 31.33 7.43
CA GLU A 50 -12.46 31.82 8.61
C GLU A 50 -11.66 32.63 9.62
N TYR A 51 -10.34 32.85 9.46
CA TYR A 51 -9.57 33.60 10.48
C TYR A 51 -8.49 34.58 10.01
N LEU A 52 -8.40 34.91 8.73
CA LEU A 52 -7.43 35.92 8.26
C LEU A 52 -8.12 36.99 7.41
N GLN A 53 -8.29 38.19 7.98
CA GLN A 53 -8.60 39.40 7.22
C GLN A 53 -7.36 39.79 6.40
N LEU A 54 -7.15 39.13 5.26
CA LEU A 54 -6.21 39.59 4.24
C LEU A 54 -6.95 40.47 3.22
N PRO A 55 -6.31 41.54 2.70
CA PRO A 55 -6.92 42.37 1.67
C PRO A 55 -7.23 41.55 0.41
N PRO A 56 -8.29 41.87 -0.35
CA PRO A 56 -8.77 41.03 -1.44
C PRO A 56 -7.67 40.85 -2.50
N ALA A 57 -7.25 39.61 -2.71
CA ALA A 57 -6.40 39.25 -3.84
C ALA A 57 -7.19 39.47 -5.14
N LYS A 58 -6.57 40.08 -6.15
CA LYS A 58 -7.14 40.14 -7.51
C LYS A 58 -7.42 38.71 -7.98
N LEU A 59 -8.70 38.40 -8.21
CA LEU A 59 -9.08 37.17 -8.88
C LEU A 59 -8.40 37.12 -10.24
N PHE A 60 -7.78 35.98 -10.53
CA PHE A 60 -7.25 35.65 -11.84
C PHE A 60 -8.42 35.54 -12.82
N ASP A 61 -8.42 36.34 -13.89
CA ASP A 61 -9.47 36.32 -14.90
C ASP A 61 -9.25 35.13 -15.84
N TYR A 62 -10.19 34.18 -15.83
CA TYR A 62 -10.05 32.87 -16.48
C TYR A 62 -10.14 32.96 -18.01
N ASP A 63 -10.71 34.04 -18.55
CA ASP A 63 -11.01 34.15 -19.98
C ASP A 63 -9.80 34.58 -20.85
N GLU A 64 -8.81 35.27 -20.29
CA GLU A 64 -7.65 35.77 -21.05
C GLU A 64 -6.63 34.66 -21.39
N ALA A 65 -6.48 33.67 -20.49
CA ALA A 65 -5.53 32.56 -20.70
C ALA A 65 -6.04 31.55 -21.76
N THR A 66 -7.35 31.33 -21.85
CA THR A 66 -7.95 30.39 -22.82
C THR A 66 -8.00 30.97 -24.24
N ALA A 67 -8.10 32.30 -24.37
CA ALA A 67 -8.05 32.98 -25.66
C ALA A 67 -6.69 32.81 -26.36
N THR A 68 -5.60 32.62 -25.61
CA THR A 68 -4.25 32.50 -26.15
C THR A 68 -3.97 31.13 -26.79
N CYS A 69 -4.69 30.07 -26.37
CA CYS A 69 -4.53 28.74 -26.96
C CYS A 69 -5.24 28.59 -28.32
N ALA A 70 -6.35 29.30 -28.54
CA ALA A 70 -7.10 29.22 -29.80
C ALA A 70 -6.37 29.90 -30.98
N THR A 71 -5.59 30.95 -30.71
CA THR A 71 -4.85 31.71 -31.74
C THR A 71 -3.64 30.93 -32.28
N PHE A 72 -3.10 29.98 -31.51
CA PHE A 72 -1.94 29.18 -31.91
C PHE A 72 -2.27 28.12 -32.98
N LEU A 73 -3.53 27.66 -33.04
CA LEU A 73 -3.94 26.60 -33.96
C LEU A 73 -4.32 27.12 -35.36
N ASN A 74 -4.55 28.42 -35.53
CA ASN A 74 -5.05 29.00 -36.78
C ASN A 74 -4.03 29.84 -37.58
N SER A 75 -2.76 29.91 -37.17
CA SER A 75 -1.75 30.59 -38.00
C SER A 75 -1.21 29.67 -39.10
N GLN A 76 -1.39 30.07 -40.36
CA GLN A 76 -0.91 29.38 -41.57
C GLN A 76 0.64 29.38 -41.73
N SER A 77 1.41 29.41 -40.65
CA SER A 77 2.88 29.54 -40.72
C SER A 77 3.65 28.20 -40.66
N LEU A 78 2.98 27.05 -40.62
CA LEU A 78 3.63 25.73 -40.56
C LEU A 78 3.93 25.08 -41.93
N ARG A 79 4.00 25.87 -43.00
CA ARG A 79 4.67 25.44 -44.24
C ARG A 79 5.83 26.39 -44.54
N ALA A 80 7.02 25.80 -44.60
CA ALA A 80 8.31 26.40 -44.92
C ALA A 80 9.07 27.11 -43.78
N ARG A 81 9.78 26.30 -42.98
CA ARG A 81 11.18 26.54 -42.56
C ARG A 81 11.74 25.26 -41.93
N PRO A 82 12.88 24.72 -42.40
CA PRO A 82 13.53 23.61 -41.71
C PRO A 82 14.12 24.15 -40.40
N SER A 83 13.52 23.80 -39.27
CA SER A 83 14.00 24.26 -37.97
C SER A 83 15.22 23.43 -37.55
N ARG A 84 16.32 24.15 -37.27
CA ARG A 84 17.54 23.66 -36.59
C ARG A 84 17.28 23.33 -35.10
N ILE A 85 16.20 22.61 -34.80
CA ILE A 85 15.84 22.16 -33.44
C ILE A 85 15.93 20.64 -33.40
N VAL A 86 17.02 20.09 -33.95
CA VAL A 86 17.34 18.65 -33.85
C VAL A 86 18.76 18.42 -33.31
N ASP A 87 19.54 19.49 -33.06
CA ASP A 87 20.95 19.37 -32.64
C ASP A 87 21.21 19.67 -31.15
N SER A 88 20.20 19.55 -30.28
CA SER A 88 20.43 19.59 -28.82
C SER A 88 19.52 18.62 -28.06
N PHE A 89 19.67 17.34 -28.35
CA PHE A 89 19.47 16.33 -27.31
C PHE A 89 20.70 16.37 -26.40
N GLU A 90 20.72 17.34 -25.47
CA GLU A 90 21.48 17.12 -24.24
C GLU A 90 20.86 15.88 -23.57
N GLY A 91 21.70 14.94 -23.16
CA GLY A 91 21.27 13.67 -22.56
C GLY A 91 20.31 13.86 -21.37
N PRO A 92 19.66 12.79 -20.87
CA PRO A 92 18.69 12.92 -19.78
C PRO A 92 19.34 13.61 -18.59
N GLN A 93 19.01 14.90 -18.38
CA GLN A 93 19.35 15.59 -17.15
C GLN A 93 18.68 14.81 -16.03
N THR A 94 19.47 14.24 -15.14
CA THR A 94 19.01 13.47 -14.00
C THR A 94 18.07 14.34 -13.17
N MET A 95 16.77 14.02 -13.16
CA MET A 95 15.71 14.72 -12.40
C MET A 95 16.04 14.90 -10.90
N THR A 96 17.05 14.21 -10.39
CA THR A 96 17.50 14.21 -9.00
C THR A 96 18.00 15.56 -8.50
N ASP A 97 18.43 16.47 -9.38
CA ASP A 97 18.95 17.79 -9.00
C ASP A 97 17.90 18.91 -9.00
N ASP A 98 16.65 18.63 -9.44
CA ASP A 98 15.56 19.59 -9.35
C ASP A 98 15.21 19.87 -7.87
N PRO A 99 15.23 21.14 -7.40
CA PRO A 99 14.84 21.48 -6.03
C PRO A 99 13.42 20.99 -5.67
N TYR A 100 12.49 20.92 -6.63
CA TYR A 100 11.14 20.41 -6.39
C TYR A 100 11.10 18.89 -6.27
N TYR A 101 12.03 18.16 -6.92
CA TYR A 101 12.16 16.72 -6.72
C TYR A 101 12.59 16.40 -5.27
N LYS A 102 13.48 17.22 -4.70
CA LYS A 102 13.84 17.11 -3.28
C LYS A 102 12.64 17.34 -2.37
N VAL A 103 11.81 18.35 -2.64
CA VAL A 103 10.57 18.61 -1.89
C VAL A 103 9.60 17.43 -1.99
N LEU A 104 9.39 16.89 -3.19
CA LEU A 104 8.54 15.72 -3.43
C LEU A 104 8.95 14.50 -2.60
N GLN A 105 10.25 14.28 -2.42
CA GLN A 105 10.81 13.15 -1.68
C GLN A 105 10.81 13.35 -0.16
N GLN A 106 10.56 14.56 0.36
CA GLN A 106 10.64 14.83 1.81
C GLN A 106 9.72 13.95 2.66
N PRO A 107 8.42 13.75 2.34
CA PRO A 107 7.58 12.88 3.15
C PRO A 107 8.04 11.41 3.16
N ILE A 108 8.52 10.89 2.03
CA ILE A 108 9.08 9.53 1.92
C ILE A 108 10.36 9.43 2.76
N ASN A 109 11.27 10.38 2.62
CA ASN A 109 12.53 10.41 3.37
C ASN A 109 12.27 10.55 4.88
N TYR A 110 11.28 11.34 5.27
CA TYR A 110 10.86 11.46 6.66
C TYR A 110 10.36 10.12 7.21
N LEU A 111 9.48 9.42 6.49
CA LEU A 111 9.01 8.09 6.86
C LEU A 111 10.18 7.10 7.01
N ARG A 112 11.11 7.08 6.05
CA ARG A 112 12.29 6.20 6.05
C ARG A 112 13.30 6.55 7.15
N SER A 113 13.35 7.80 7.61
CA SER A 113 14.23 8.23 8.71
C SER A 113 13.89 7.58 10.06
N VAL A 114 12.69 7.00 10.17
CA VAL A 114 12.23 6.37 11.40
C VAL A 114 12.63 4.89 11.39
N PRO A 115 13.39 4.38 12.39
CA PRO A 115 13.93 3.03 12.38
C PRO A 115 12.87 1.96 12.08
N SER A 116 13.14 1.10 11.09
CA SER A 116 12.29 -0.05 10.76
C SER A 116 13.05 -1.36 11.01
N LYS A 117 12.34 -2.45 11.29
CA LYS A 117 12.94 -3.77 11.53
C LYS A 117 13.29 -4.54 10.25
N ASN A 118 13.17 -3.91 9.07
CA ASN A 118 13.35 -4.48 7.72
C ASN A 118 12.86 -5.94 7.54
N ILE A 119 11.68 -6.27 8.09
CA ILE A 119 11.13 -7.64 8.02
C ILE A 119 10.91 -8.08 6.56
N ARG A 120 10.53 -7.15 5.68
CA ARG A 120 10.28 -7.40 4.26
C ARG A 120 11.55 -7.78 3.50
N GLY A 121 12.65 -7.05 3.70
CA GLY A 121 13.95 -7.40 3.12
C GLY A 121 14.41 -8.78 3.56
N THR A 122 14.25 -9.11 4.84
CA THR A 122 14.57 -10.45 5.35
C THR A 122 13.70 -11.55 4.74
N ILE A 123 12.40 -11.32 4.51
CA ILE A 123 11.53 -12.27 3.80
C ILE A 123 12.03 -12.49 2.36
N ILE A 124 12.37 -11.42 1.64
CA ILE A 124 12.86 -11.49 0.26
C ILE A 124 14.17 -12.29 0.20
N GLN A 125 15.10 -12.02 1.12
CA GLN A 125 16.35 -12.77 1.22
C GLN A 125 16.10 -14.24 1.56
N ALA A 126 15.20 -14.53 2.50
CA ALA A 126 14.83 -15.89 2.86
C ALA A 126 14.20 -16.65 1.68
N LEU A 127 13.30 -16.02 0.92
CA LEU A 127 12.72 -16.60 -0.29
C LEU A 127 13.80 -16.83 -1.36
N ASN A 128 14.75 -15.92 -1.51
CA ASN A 128 15.79 -16.03 -2.52
C ASN A 128 16.77 -17.18 -2.26
N LEU A 129 16.88 -17.69 -1.02
CA LEU A 129 17.63 -18.92 -0.71
C LEU A 129 17.06 -20.14 -1.46
N TRP A 130 15.76 -20.16 -1.70
CA TRP A 130 15.08 -21.21 -2.44
C TRP A 130 14.97 -20.90 -3.93
N LEU A 131 14.62 -19.66 -4.25
CA LEU A 131 14.30 -19.25 -5.62
C LEU A 131 15.54 -18.94 -6.46
N ASN A 132 16.68 -18.66 -5.83
CA ASN A 132 17.96 -18.49 -6.50
C ASN A 132 17.87 -17.51 -7.70
N ALA A 133 17.19 -16.38 -7.50
CA ALA A 133 17.19 -15.28 -8.44
C ALA A 133 18.51 -14.49 -8.31
N PRO A 134 18.98 -13.84 -9.39
CA PRO A 134 20.18 -13.00 -9.34
C PRO A 134 20.11 -11.98 -8.20
N GLU A 135 21.23 -11.73 -7.51
CA GLU A 135 21.26 -10.80 -6.37
C GLU A 135 20.81 -9.37 -6.76
N SER A 136 21.15 -8.93 -7.98
CA SER A 136 20.68 -7.67 -8.54
C SER A 136 19.15 -7.62 -8.66
N VAL A 137 18.52 -8.73 -9.04
CA VAL A 137 17.06 -8.87 -9.10
C VAL A 137 16.46 -8.86 -7.70
N ALA A 138 17.02 -9.62 -6.76
CA ALA A 138 16.51 -9.66 -5.39
C ALA A 138 16.55 -8.27 -4.74
N THR A 139 17.63 -7.52 -4.96
CA THR A 139 17.77 -6.12 -4.52
C THR A 139 16.73 -5.22 -5.18
N GLN A 140 16.49 -5.38 -6.48
CA GLN A 140 15.48 -4.61 -7.20
C GLN A 140 14.05 -4.92 -6.72
N VAL A 141 13.76 -6.17 -6.38
CA VAL A 141 12.49 -6.58 -5.77
C VAL A 141 12.35 -5.97 -4.37
N GLU A 142 13.41 -5.99 -3.55
CA GLU A 142 13.40 -5.35 -2.22
C GLU A 142 13.10 -3.85 -2.32
N ASP A 143 13.77 -3.15 -3.23
CA ASP A 143 13.56 -1.71 -3.45
C ASP A 143 12.14 -1.40 -3.95
N LEU A 144 11.64 -2.18 -4.93
CA LEU A 144 10.26 -2.07 -5.43
C LEU A 144 9.24 -2.26 -4.30
N ILE A 145 9.35 -3.35 -3.54
CA ILE A 145 8.43 -3.66 -2.44
C ILE A 145 8.54 -2.60 -1.34
N GLY A 146 9.74 -2.05 -1.12
CA GLY A 146 9.98 -0.90 -0.25
C GLY A 146 9.16 0.32 -0.67
N HIS A 147 9.21 0.70 -1.96
CA HIS A 147 8.42 1.82 -2.48
C HIS A 147 6.91 1.60 -2.40
N LEU A 148 6.42 0.40 -2.69
CA LEU A 148 5.00 0.06 -2.51
C LEU A 148 4.58 0.17 -1.04
N HIS A 149 5.44 -0.31 -0.13
CA HIS A 149 5.16 -0.23 1.30
C HIS A 149 5.21 1.20 1.83
N ASP A 150 6.15 2.03 1.38
CA ASP A 150 6.21 3.44 1.75
C ASP A 150 4.96 4.18 1.28
N SER A 151 4.55 3.94 0.03
CA SER A 151 3.30 4.48 -0.53
C SER A 151 2.10 4.09 0.32
N SER A 152 1.98 2.80 0.66
CA SER A 152 0.85 2.30 1.46
C SER A 152 0.86 2.90 2.87
N LEU A 153 2.01 3.00 3.54
CA LEU A 153 2.09 3.59 4.88
C LEU A 153 1.69 5.06 4.93
N LEU A 154 2.15 5.86 3.94
CA LEU A 154 1.80 7.28 3.88
C LEU A 154 0.29 7.48 3.67
N LEU A 155 -0.35 6.61 2.87
CA LEU A 155 -1.78 6.64 2.64
C LEU A 155 -2.57 6.09 3.83
N ASP A 156 -2.17 4.96 4.39
CA ASP A 156 -2.80 4.33 5.56
C ASP A 156 -2.80 5.30 6.75
N ASP A 157 -1.66 5.95 7.04
CA ASP A 157 -1.58 6.92 8.14
C ASP A 157 -2.62 8.06 7.98
N ILE A 158 -2.90 8.50 6.75
CA ILE A 158 -3.95 9.50 6.47
C ILE A 158 -5.34 8.89 6.60
N GLN A 159 -5.56 7.73 5.99
CA GLN A 159 -6.87 7.06 5.92
C GLN A 159 -7.37 6.67 7.32
N ASP A 160 -6.45 6.27 8.19
CA ASP A 160 -6.71 5.87 9.57
C ASP A 160 -6.68 7.07 10.54
N ASN A 161 -6.32 8.28 10.08
CA ASN A 161 -6.05 9.45 10.92
C ASN A 161 -5.02 9.16 12.04
N SER A 162 -3.97 8.42 11.71
CA SER A 162 -2.91 8.05 12.64
C SER A 162 -2.14 9.29 13.14
N GLU A 163 -2.06 9.45 14.46
CA GLU A 163 -1.33 10.56 15.07
C GLU A 163 0.19 10.34 15.09
N LEU A 164 0.61 9.08 15.30
CA LEU A 164 2.01 8.68 15.46
C LEU A 164 2.37 7.48 14.57
N ARG A 165 3.62 7.45 14.14
CA ARG A 165 4.29 6.30 13.51
C ARG A 165 5.62 6.06 14.23
N ARG A 166 5.74 4.92 14.91
CA ARG A 166 6.98 4.50 15.61
C ARG A 166 7.53 5.59 16.55
N GLY A 167 6.63 6.23 17.31
CA GLY A 167 6.94 7.24 18.32
C GLY A 167 7.17 8.65 17.77
N ARG A 168 6.98 8.89 16.47
CA ARG A 168 7.11 10.20 15.83
C ARG A 168 5.80 10.63 15.17
N PRO A 169 5.53 11.94 14.98
CA PRO A 169 4.38 12.39 14.20
C PRO A 169 4.34 11.72 12.82
N THR A 170 3.14 11.38 12.34
CA THR A 170 2.96 10.87 10.97
C THR A 170 3.33 11.92 9.92
N ALA A 171 3.69 11.48 8.71
CA ALA A 171 4.17 12.38 7.65
C ALA A 171 3.14 13.47 7.30
N TYR A 172 1.84 13.14 7.26
CA TYR A 172 0.80 14.11 6.94
C TYR A 172 0.61 15.18 8.01
N ARG A 173 1.01 14.91 9.25
CA ARG A 173 1.01 15.93 10.31
C ARG A 173 2.16 16.92 10.17
N VAL A 174 3.24 16.54 9.49
CA VAL A 174 4.40 17.39 9.24
C VAL A 174 4.25 18.16 7.94
N PHE A 175 3.87 17.48 6.85
CA PHE A 175 3.86 18.05 5.49
C PHE A 175 2.44 18.40 5.00
N GLY A 176 1.41 18.05 5.77
CA GLY A 176 0.02 18.15 5.35
C GLY A 176 -0.43 16.95 4.52
N VAL A 177 -1.75 16.76 4.46
CA VAL A 177 -2.39 15.66 3.71
C VAL A 177 -2.03 15.72 2.23
N ALA A 178 -2.13 16.89 1.60
CA ALA A 178 -1.91 17.03 0.15
C ALA A 178 -0.49 16.66 -0.30
N GLN A 179 0.56 17.13 0.41
CA GLN A 179 1.93 16.80 0.04
C GLN A 179 2.24 15.32 0.30
N THR A 180 1.69 14.76 1.37
CA THR A 180 1.90 13.36 1.73
C THR A 180 1.25 12.42 0.73
N ILE A 181 0.03 12.73 0.27
CA ILE A 181 -0.65 12.03 -0.81
C ILE A 181 0.17 12.08 -2.11
N ASN A 182 0.66 13.26 -2.48
CA ASN A 182 1.45 13.44 -3.69
C ASN A 182 2.76 12.62 -3.63
N ALA A 183 3.45 12.62 -2.49
CA ALA A 183 4.64 11.82 -2.25
C ALA A 183 4.34 10.31 -2.28
N ALA A 184 3.23 9.86 -1.67
CA ALA A 184 2.82 8.46 -1.72
C ALA A 184 2.55 7.98 -3.15
N THR A 185 1.89 8.81 -3.94
CA THR A 185 1.63 8.54 -5.37
C THR A 185 2.92 8.48 -6.17
N HIS A 186 3.86 9.38 -5.86
CA HIS A 186 5.19 9.33 -6.48
C HIS A 186 5.95 8.06 -6.12
N ALA A 187 5.92 7.61 -4.87
CA ALA A 187 6.52 6.33 -4.46
C ALA A 187 5.91 5.14 -5.24
N LEU A 188 4.60 5.15 -5.48
CA LEU A 188 3.95 4.15 -6.33
C LEU A 188 4.46 4.20 -7.78
N THR A 189 4.62 5.39 -8.36
CA THR A 189 5.23 5.56 -9.69
C THR A 189 6.65 5.01 -9.73
N GLN A 190 7.47 5.26 -8.70
CA GLN A 190 8.83 4.70 -8.62
C GLN A 190 8.81 3.16 -8.56
N ALA A 191 7.82 2.57 -7.87
CA ALA A 191 7.65 1.11 -7.88
C ALA A 191 7.31 0.59 -9.29
N PHE A 192 6.49 1.30 -10.06
CA PHE A 192 6.17 0.93 -11.44
C PHE A 192 7.39 1.03 -12.37
N GLU A 193 8.20 2.09 -12.25
CA GLU A 193 9.46 2.19 -13.01
C GLU A 193 10.40 1.01 -12.71
N LYS A 194 10.45 0.58 -11.44
CA LYS A 194 11.30 -0.54 -11.01
C LYS A 194 10.78 -1.90 -11.44
N VAL A 195 9.47 -2.06 -11.65
CA VAL A 195 8.91 -3.35 -12.06
C VAL A 195 9.10 -3.63 -13.55
N VAL A 196 9.11 -2.60 -14.40
CA VAL A 196 9.24 -2.76 -15.86
C VAL A 196 10.38 -3.70 -16.28
N PRO A 197 11.63 -3.54 -15.80
CA PRO A 197 12.73 -4.44 -16.16
C PRO A 197 12.60 -5.86 -15.58
N LEU A 198 11.74 -6.06 -14.57
CA LEU A 198 11.49 -7.36 -13.95
C LEU A 198 10.38 -8.16 -14.66
N MET A 199 9.67 -7.56 -15.63
CA MET A 199 8.56 -8.22 -16.32
C MET A 199 9.06 -9.12 -17.46
N LYS A 200 8.49 -10.33 -17.53
CA LYS A 200 8.60 -11.20 -18.70
C LYS A 200 7.28 -11.14 -19.51
N PRO A 201 7.30 -11.41 -20.82
CA PRO A 201 6.07 -11.48 -21.60
C PRO A 201 5.03 -12.40 -20.95
N GLY A 202 3.82 -11.89 -20.72
CA GLY A 202 2.72 -12.63 -20.11
C GLY A 202 2.68 -12.61 -18.57
N THR A 203 3.66 -12.04 -17.86
CA THR A 203 3.69 -12.03 -16.38
C THR A 203 3.16 -10.75 -15.74
N SER A 204 2.86 -9.71 -16.54
CA SER A 204 2.41 -8.40 -16.04
C SER A 204 1.06 -8.47 -15.32
N HIS A 205 0.15 -9.35 -15.75
CA HIS A 205 -1.16 -9.53 -15.13
C HIS A 205 -1.04 -9.88 -13.65
N GLY A 206 -0.16 -10.81 -13.29
CA GLY A 206 0.01 -11.23 -11.88
C GLY A 206 0.46 -10.09 -10.96
N PHE A 207 1.27 -9.15 -11.46
CA PHE A 207 1.66 -7.97 -10.68
C PHE A 207 0.48 -7.02 -10.45
N PHE A 208 -0.26 -6.69 -11.50
CA PHE A 208 -1.42 -5.79 -11.39
C PHE A 208 -2.58 -6.42 -10.62
N ASP A 209 -2.73 -7.73 -10.66
CA ASP A 209 -3.71 -8.45 -9.86
C ASP A 209 -3.39 -8.36 -8.37
N GLU A 210 -2.12 -8.55 -7.96
CA GLU A 210 -1.76 -8.37 -6.55
C GLU A 210 -1.88 -6.91 -6.10
N LEU A 211 -1.50 -5.94 -6.92
CA LEU A 211 -1.75 -4.53 -6.61
C LEU A 211 -3.24 -4.21 -6.48
N ARG A 212 -4.09 -4.80 -7.33
CA ARG A 212 -5.54 -4.67 -7.21
C ARG A 212 -6.02 -5.28 -5.91
N ASN A 213 -5.53 -6.47 -5.56
CA ASN A 213 -5.84 -7.13 -4.29
C ASN A 213 -5.54 -6.22 -3.10
N LEU A 214 -4.38 -5.52 -3.08
CA LEU A 214 -4.04 -4.55 -2.02
C LEU A 214 -5.15 -3.52 -1.82
N HIS A 215 -5.64 -2.94 -2.92
CA HIS A 215 -6.69 -1.93 -2.87
C HIS A 215 -8.05 -2.52 -2.48
N VAL A 216 -8.37 -3.75 -2.91
CA VAL A 216 -9.60 -4.44 -2.50
C VAL A 216 -9.57 -4.74 -1.00
N GLY A 217 -8.45 -5.23 -0.48
CA GLY A 217 -8.26 -5.45 0.96
C GLY A 217 -8.39 -4.15 1.75
N GLN A 218 -7.76 -3.06 1.29
CA GLN A 218 -7.92 -1.75 1.90
C GLN A 218 -9.36 -1.23 1.84
N ALA A 219 -10.06 -1.46 0.73
CA ALA A 219 -11.46 -1.08 0.60
C ALA A 219 -12.36 -1.83 1.59
N MET A 220 -12.09 -3.12 1.86
CA MET A 220 -12.82 -3.88 2.89
C MET A 220 -12.61 -3.26 4.28
N ASP A 221 -11.36 -3.02 4.67
CA ASP A 221 -10.98 -2.44 5.97
C ASP A 221 -11.66 -1.07 6.22
N LEU A 222 -11.56 -0.18 5.23
CA LEU A 222 -12.18 1.14 5.27
C LEU A 222 -13.71 1.06 5.22
N HIS A 223 -14.27 0.16 4.41
CA HIS A 223 -15.72 -0.01 4.32
C HIS A 223 -16.31 -0.42 5.66
N TRP A 224 -15.72 -1.41 6.33
CA TRP A 224 -16.21 -1.90 7.63
C TRP A 224 -16.17 -0.80 8.69
N THR A 225 -15.06 -0.08 8.77
CA THR A 225 -14.87 1.04 9.70
C THR A 225 -15.88 2.16 9.49
N ARG A 226 -16.27 2.40 8.23
CA ARG A 226 -17.20 3.47 7.83
C ARG A 226 -18.67 3.06 7.93
N SER A 227 -19.01 1.84 7.53
CA SER A 227 -20.40 1.37 7.43
C SER A 227 -20.94 0.79 8.73
N GLY A 228 -20.05 0.43 9.66
CA GLY A 228 -20.43 -0.33 10.86
C GLY A 228 -20.75 -1.79 10.54
N TYR A 229 -20.41 -2.27 9.34
CA TYR A 229 -20.47 -3.69 9.02
C TYR A 229 -19.54 -4.46 9.95
N ARG A 230 -20.05 -5.55 10.50
CA ARG A 230 -19.33 -6.41 11.43
C ARG A 230 -18.80 -7.65 10.69
N PRO A 231 -17.49 -7.73 10.41
CA PRO A 231 -16.91 -8.85 9.70
C PRO A 231 -16.84 -10.10 10.57
N SER A 232 -16.94 -11.26 9.94
CA SER A 232 -16.56 -12.52 10.56
C SER A 232 -15.02 -12.68 10.58
N ILE A 233 -14.53 -13.67 11.32
CA ILE A 233 -13.10 -14.03 11.30
C ILE A 233 -12.67 -14.46 9.88
N ALA A 234 -13.55 -15.11 9.12
CA ALA A 234 -13.26 -15.49 7.74
C ALA A 234 -13.09 -14.26 6.83
N ASP A 235 -13.98 -13.26 6.98
CA ASP A 235 -13.88 -12.00 6.24
C ASP A 235 -12.58 -11.26 6.59
N TYR A 236 -12.24 -11.20 7.88
CA TYR A 236 -10.98 -10.61 8.35
C TYR A 236 -9.75 -11.29 7.73
N LEU A 237 -9.71 -12.62 7.71
CA LEU A 237 -8.62 -13.37 7.10
C LEU A 237 -8.53 -13.17 5.58
N GLU A 238 -9.66 -12.97 4.90
CA GLU A 238 -9.71 -12.67 3.48
C GLU A 238 -9.23 -11.23 3.18
N MET A 239 -9.66 -10.25 3.99
CA MET A 239 -9.14 -8.88 3.90
C MET A 239 -7.62 -8.87 4.09
N ASN A 240 -7.11 -9.57 5.10
CA ASN A 240 -5.67 -9.69 5.35
C ASN A 240 -4.92 -10.38 4.21
N ARG A 241 -5.53 -11.40 3.59
CA ARG A 241 -4.99 -12.05 2.39
C ARG A 241 -4.81 -11.04 1.26
N LEU A 242 -5.82 -10.21 1.03
CA LEU A 242 -5.85 -9.21 -0.03
C LEU A 242 -4.96 -8.00 0.26
N LYS A 243 -4.76 -7.62 1.53
CA LYS A 243 -3.93 -6.48 1.95
C LYS A 243 -2.49 -6.91 2.24
N THR A 244 -2.21 -7.42 3.44
CA THR A 244 -0.83 -7.75 3.86
C THR A 244 -0.27 -8.97 3.11
N GLY A 245 -1.10 -9.99 2.87
CA GLY A 245 -0.70 -11.20 2.14
C GLY A 245 -0.32 -10.94 0.68
N ALA A 246 -1.11 -10.15 -0.03
CA ALA A 246 -0.87 -9.84 -1.45
C ALA A 246 0.48 -9.15 -1.68
N LEU A 247 0.95 -8.29 -0.77
CA LEU A 247 2.27 -7.67 -0.88
C LEU A 247 3.40 -8.71 -0.75
N PHE A 248 3.25 -9.69 0.14
CA PHE A 248 4.21 -10.79 0.27
C PHE A 248 4.16 -11.74 -0.93
N CYS A 249 2.95 -12.06 -1.43
CA CYS A 249 2.77 -12.83 -2.66
C CYS A 249 3.43 -12.12 -3.85
N LEU A 250 3.29 -10.80 -3.96
CA LEU A 250 3.90 -10.01 -5.02
C LEU A 250 5.43 -10.14 -5.00
N ALA A 251 6.05 -9.99 -3.83
CA ALA A 251 7.50 -10.17 -3.67
C ALA A 251 7.94 -11.59 -4.08
N SER A 252 7.22 -12.60 -3.59
CA SER A 252 7.48 -14.00 -3.93
C SER A 252 7.32 -14.29 -5.43
N ASN A 253 6.28 -13.76 -6.07
CA ASN A 253 6.00 -13.95 -7.49
C ASN A 253 7.10 -13.31 -8.36
N LEU A 254 7.54 -12.10 -8.02
CA LEU A 254 8.62 -11.43 -8.75
C LEU A 254 9.94 -12.20 -8.66
N LEU A 255 10.29 -12.74 -7.49
CA LEU A 255 11.45 -13.62 -7.34
C LEU A 255 11.28 -14.93 -8.11
N TYR A 256 10.09 -15.55 -8.03
CA TYR A 256 9.79 -16.82 -8.69
C TYR A 256 9.95 -16.72 -10.21
N ILE A 257 9.48 -15.62 -10.81
CA ILE A 257 9.60 -15.39 -12.26
C ILE A 257 11.07 -15.29 -12.69
N GLN A 258 11.95 -14.80 -11.82
CA GLN A 258 13.36 -14.53 -12.14
C GLN A 258 14.32 -15.60 -11.59
N GLY A 259 13.80 -16.52 -10.79
CA GLY A 259 14.58 -17.56 -10.13
C GLY A 259 15.13 -18.62 -11.07
N SER A 260 16.23 -19.24 -10.65
CA SER A 260 16.82 -20.41 -11.30
C SER A 260 16.75 -21.62 -10.36
N PHE A 261 15.56 -22.21 -10.27
CA PHE A 261 15.23 -23.38 -9.43
C PHE A 261 14.41 -24.40 -10.24
N SER A 262 14.30 -25.64 -9.75
CA SER A 262 13.41 -26.64 -10.34
C SER A 262 11.97 -26.34 -9.96
N ALA A 263 11.12 -26.07 -10.95
CA ALA A 263 9.69 -25.81 -10.75
C ALA A 263 8.94 -27.05 -10.20
N GLU A 264 9.50 -28.25 -10.40
CA GLU A 264 9.01 -29.49 -9.79
C GLU A 264 9.28 -29.53 -8.28
N ALA A 265 10.35 -28.88 -7.81
CA ALA A 265 10.73 -28.82 -6.40
C ALA A 265 9.95 -27.73 -5.63
N ILE A 266 9.61 -26.61 -6.27
CA ILE A 266 8.92 -25.49 -5.63
C ILE A 266 7.79 -25.00 -6.52
N LYS A 267 6.55 -25.26 -6.11
CA LYS A 267 5.37 -24.76 -6.81
C LYS A 267 5.05 -23.34 -6.35
N GLN A 268 4.66 -22.50 -7.29
CA GLN A 268 4.20 -21.14 -7.00
C GLN A 268 3.05 -21.13 -5.98
N THR A 269 2.13 -22.09 -6.04
CA THR A 269 1.00 -22.20 -5.11
C THR A 269 1.43 -22.44 -3.66
N ASP A 270 2.48 -23.24 -3.44
CA ASP A 270 2.97 -23.51 -2.08
C ASP A 270 3.64 -22.26 -1.48
N LEU A 271 4.32 -21.45 -2.31
CA LEU A 271 4.85 -20.15 -1.88
C LEU A 271 3.73 -19.16 -1.57
N SER A 272 2.70 -19.06 -2.42
CA SER A 272 1.55 -18.21 -2.18
C SER A 272 0.84 -18.60 -0.88
N ASP A 273 0.65 -19.89 -0.61
CA ASP A 273 0.05 -20.37 0.65
C ASP A 273 0.88 -19.97 1.89
N LEU A 274 2.21 -20.06 1.78
CA LEU A 274 3.12 -19.60 2.83
C LEU A 274 3.01 -18.08 3.03
N MET A 275 3.05 -17.29 1.95
CA MET A 275 2.99 -15.81 2.01
C MET A 275 1.65 -15.30 2.52
N ILE A 276 0.54 -15.92 2.12
CA ILE A 276 -0.80 -15.62 2.62
C ILE A 276 -0.88 -15.91 4.12
N SER A 277 -0.43 -17.10 4.54
CA SER A 277 -0.46 -17.48 5.95
C SER A 277 0.44 -16.58 6.80
N LEU A 278 1.61 -16.20 6.28
CA LEU A 278 2.51 -15.24 6.92
C LEU A 278 1.84 -13.87 7.05
N GLY A 279 1.19 -13.37 5.99
CA GLY A 279 0.47 -12.10 6.01
C GLY A 279 -0.66 -12.07 7.04
N GLN A 280 -1.45 -13.16 7.10
CA GLN A 280 -2.50 -13.33 8.09
C GLN A 280 -1.96 -13.34 9.52
N TYR A 281 -0.91 -14.12 9.79
CA TYR A 281 -0.25 -14.16 11.09
C TYR A 281 0.35 -12.80 11.47
N PHE A 282 1.07 -12.17 10.54
CA PHE A 282 1.75 -10.89 10.76
C PHE A 282 0.75 -9.79 11.13
N GLN A 283 -0.36 -9.67 10.41
CA GLN A 283 -1.38 -8.66 10.67
C GLN A 283 -2.15 -8.94 11.96
N ALA A 284 -2.59 -10.19 12.18
CA ALA A 284 -3.27 -10.58 13.41
C ALA A 284 -2.41 -10.31 14.65
N ARG A 285 -1.09 -10.50 14.52
CA ARG A 285 -0.13 -10.20 15.57
C ARG A 285 0.03 -8.69 15.80
N ASP A 286 0.13 -7.88 14.75
CA ASP A 286 0.18 -6.40 14.91
C ASP A 286 -1.06 -5.87 15.64
N ASP A 287 -2.24 -6.38 15.26
CA ASP A 287 -3.52 -6.07 15.88
C ASP A 287 -3.56 -6.47 17.38
N TYR A 288 -3.07 -7.68 17.71
CA TYR A 288 -3.00 -8.15 19.09
C TYR A 288 -2.06 -7.29 19.95
N ILE A 289 -0.85 -7.02 19.46
CA ILE A 289 0.17 -6.29 20.22
C ILE A 289 -0.23 -4.82 20.41
N ASN A 290 -0.97 -4.22 19.47
CA ASN A 290 -1.51 -2.87 19.63
C ASN A 290 -2.31 -2.71 20.94
N LEU A 291 -3.08 -3.74 21.32
CA LEU A 291 -3.91 -3.71 22.52
C LEU A 291 -3.24 -4.34 23.74
N ALA A 292 -2.38 -5.36 23.56
CA ALA A 292 -1.79 -6.13 24.64
C ALA A 292 -0.46 -5.57 25.18
N SER A 293 0.31 -4.82 24.40
CA SER A 293 1.70 -4.46 24.73
C SER A 293 1.87 -3.00 25.12
N THR A 294 2.36 -2.77 26.34
CA THR A 294 2.70 -1.42 26.86
C THR A 294 3.78 -0.74 26.03
N LYS A 295 4.78 -1.49 25.54
CA LYS A 295 5.83 -0.95 24.66
C LYS A 295 5.28 -0.46 23.32
N TYR A 296 4.25 -1.11 22.78
CA TYR A 296 3.62 -0.68 21.53
C TYR A 296 2.76 0.57 21.74
N GLN A 297 2.14 0.69 22.92
CA GLN A 297 1.41 1.90 23.31
C GLN A 297 2.32 3.14 23.33
N GLU A 298 3.61 3.01 23.68
CA GLU A 298 4.57 4.12 23.60
C GLU A 298 4.90 4.52 22.16
N GLN A 299 4.82 3.58 21.20
CA GLN A 299 5.21 3.82 19.80
C GLN A 299 4.05 4.30 18.92
N LYS A 300 2.83 3.83 19.18
CA LYS A 300 1.63 4.14 18.39
C LYS A 300 0.63 5.03 19.16
N GLY A 301 0.65 4.97 20.48
CA GLY A 301 -0.34 5.60 21.35
C GLY A 301 -1.18 4.55 22.07
N PHE A 302 -1.83 4.96 23.17
CA PHE A 302 -2.67 4.07 23.97
C PHE A 302 -3.88 3.55 23.17
N ALA A 303 -3.87 2.25 22.85
CA ALA A 303 -4.91 1.54 22.10
C ALA A 303 -5.35 2.29 20.83
N GLN A 304 -4.38 2.63 19.98
CA GLN A 304 -4.59 3.45 18.78
C GLN A 304 -5.61 2.82 17.81
N ASP A 305 -5.62 1.49 17.66
CA ASP A 305 -6.57 0.81 16.76
C ASP A 305 -8.04 1.12 17.14
N LEU A 306 -8.32 1.42 18.42
CA LEU A 306 -9.65 1.82 18.88
C LEU A 306 -9.99 3.27 18.49
N ASP A 307 -9.01 4.17 18.36
CA ASP A 307 -9.24 5.52 17.82
C ASP A 307 -9.57 5.46 16.34
N GLU A 308 -8.79 4.69 15.59
CA GLU A 308 -9.01 4.42 14.16
C GLU A 308 -10.41 3.78 13.95
N GLY A 309 -10.89 3.06 14.96
CA GLY A 309 -12.11 2.27 14.92
C GLY A 309 -11.97 1.05 14.02
N LYS A 310 -10.73 0.62 13.80
CA LYS A 310 -10.36 -0.56 13.04
C LYS A 310 -11.00 -1.78 13.70
N LEU A 311 -11.62 -2.64 12.90
CA LEU A 311 -12.16 -3.92 13.36
C LEU A 311 -11.04 -4.97 13.39
N SER A 312 -10.11 -4.77 14.32
CA SER A 312 -8.97 -5.65 14.55
C SER A 312 -9.41 -7.02 15.09
N LEU A 313 -8.54 -8.04 14.97
CA LEU A 313 -8.88 -9.41 15.38
C LEU A 313 -9.41 -9.51 16.84
N PRO A 314 -8.76 -8.87 17.86
CA PRO A 314 -9.31 -8.86 19.21
C PRO A 314 -10.69 -8.22 19.30
N LEU A 315 -10.95 -7.14 18.56
CA LEU A 315 -12.24 -6.46 18.59
C LEU A 315 -13.34 -7.30 17.92
N ILE A 316 -13.03 -8.01 16.84
CA ILE A 316 -13.98 -8.96 16.22
C ILE A 316 -14.32 -10.09 17.19
N HIS A 317 -13.32 -10.64 17.89
CA HIS A 317 -13.54 -11.65 18.94
C HIS A 317 -14.40 -11.09 20.07
N LEU A 318 -14.10 -9.88 20.55
CA LEU A 318 -14.87 -9.21 21.60
C LEU A 318 -16.33 -9.07 21.20
N LEU A 319 -16.61 -8.48 20.04
CA LEU A 319 -17.98 -8.28 19.56
C LEU A 319 -18.72 -9.62 19.42
N THR A 320 -18.01 -10.70 19.10
CA THR A 320 -18.55 -12.05 18.88
C THR A 320 -18.84 -12.83 20.14
N GLN A 321 -18.01 -12.70 21.17
CA GLN A 321 -18.12 -13.50 22.39
C GLN A 321 -18.78 -12.74 23.53
N SER A 322 -18.58 -11.42 23.64
CA SER A 322 -19.05 -10.66 24.79
C SER A 322 -20.59 -10.56 24.81
N PRO A 323 -21.23 -10.81 25.96
CA PRO A 323 -22.66 -10.54 26.15
C PRO A 323 -22.98 -9.04 26.07
N ASN A 324 -21.98 -8.18 26.26
CA ASN A 324 -22.08 -6.73 26.20
C ASN A 324 -21.70 -6.16 24.81
N ALA A 325 -21.80 -6.94 23.74
CA ALA A 325 -21.46 -6.48 22.38
C ALA A 325 -22.16 -5.15 22.01
N ALA A 326 -23.42 -4.96 22.41
CA ALA A 326 -24.15 -3.72 22.18
C ALA A 326 -23.51 -2.49 22.87
N LEU A 327 -22.90 -2.64 24.06
CA LEU A 327 -22.15 -1.57 24.71
C LEU A 327 -20.96 -1.15 23.85
N ILE A 328 -20.19 -2.13 23.38
CA ILE A 328 -19.01 -1.90 22.54
C ILE A 328 -19.40 -1.24 21.21
N GLU A 329 -20.50 -1.69 20.59
CA GLU A 329 -21.03 -1.09 19.36
C GLU A 329 -21.44 0.38 19.57
N ASN A 330 -22.07 0.73 20.70
CA ASN A 330 -22.38 2.12 21.03
C ASN A 330 -21.11 2.97 21.21
N ILE A 331 -20.07 2.43 21.88
CA ILE A 331 -18.78 3.13 22.01
C ILE A 331 -18.15 3.38 20.63
N GLN A 332 -18.20 2.41 19.72
CA GLN A 332 -17.68 2.57 18.35
C GLN A 332 -18.46 3.62 17.53
N GLN A 333 -19.76 3.78 17.78
CA GLN A 333 -20.57 4.85 17.18
C GLN A 333 -20.18 6.22 17.74
N GLU A 334 -19.97 6.35 19.04
CA GLU A 334 -19.47 7.60 19.64
C GLU A 334 -18.08 7.96 19.12
N ARG A 335 -17.19 6.98 18.96
CA ARG A 335 -15.92 7.16 18.25
C ARG A 335 -16.11 7.72 16.85
N ALA A 336 -17.10 7.20 16.10
CA ALA A 336 -17.36 7.65 14.73
C ALA A 336 -17.76 9.13 14.68
N ARG A 337 -18.51 9.59 15.69
CA ARG A 337 -18.97 10.98 15.81
C ARG A 337 -17.85 11.94 16.18
N HIS A 338 -16.94 11.51 17.05
CA HIS A 338 -15.88 12.35 17.61
C HIS A 338 -14.51 12.19 16.94
N GLY A 339 -14.37 11.19 16.07
CA GLY A 339 -13.14 10.88 15.32
C GLY A 339 -12.07 10.14 16.12
N LYS A 340 -12.24 9.97 17.44
CA LYS A 340 -11.35 9.22 18.34
C LYS A 340 -12.07 8.87 19.64
N LEU A 341 -11.48 7.98 20.45
CA LEU A 341 -11.99 7.66 21.78
C LEU A 341 -11.22 8.38 22.89
N SER A 342 -11.94 8.73 23.95
CA SER A 342 -11.32 9.15 25.20
C SER A 342 -10.72 7.95 25.94
N ALA A 343 -9.76 8.21 26.83
CA ALA A 343 -8.99 7.16 27.51
C ALA A 343 -9.87 6.24 28.39
N ASP A 344 -10.90 6.79 29.01
CA ASP A 344 -11.90 6.07 29.81
C ASP A 344 -12.75 5.11 28.97
N LEU A 345 -13.19 5.52 27.78
CA LEU A 345 -13.92 4.64 26.88
C LEU A 345 -13.04 3.50 26.31
N LYS A 346 -11.77 3.79 26.02
CA LYS A 346 -10.79 2.76 25.66
C LYS A 346 -10.59 1.77 26.80
N GLN A 347 -10.45 2.28 28.03
CA GLN A 347 -10.28 1.44 29.21
C GLN A 347 -11.50 0.52 29.41
N LEU A 348 -12.72 1.02 29.18
CA LEU A 348 -13.93 0.22 29.28
C LEU A 348 -13.94 -0.95 28.27
N ILE A 349 -13.50 -0.74 27.03
CA ILE A 349 -13.34 -1.81 26.04
C ILE A 349 -12.29 -2.82 26.52
N LEU A 350 -11.13 -2.35 27.01
CA LEU A 350 -10.04 -3.21 27.47
C LEU A 350 -10.42 -4.03 28.72
N ASP A 351 -11.24 -3.46 29.62
CA ASP A 351 -11.76 -4.15 30.80
C ASP A 351 -12.75 -5.25 30.38
N GLU A 352 -13.62 -4.99 29.41
CA GLU A 352 -14.50 -6.02 28.86
C GLU A 352 -13.68 -7.14 28.18
N MET A 353 -12.65 -6.78 27.38
CA MET A 353 -11.74 -7.77 26.79
C MET A 353 -11.06 -8.63 27.85
N ARG A 354 -10.74 -8.06 29.02
CA ARG A 354 -10.15 -8.80 30.15
C ARG A 354 -11.15 -9.73 30.81
N ASN A 355 -12.37 -9.26 31.06
CA ASN A 355 -13.43 -10.04 31.70
C ASN A 355 -13.80 -11.27 30.87
N GLU A 356 -13.93 -11.08 29.55
CA GLU A 356 -14.29 -12.13 28.59
C GLU A 356 -13.07 -12.90 28.05
N LYS A 357 -11.86 -12.64 28.59
CA LYS A 357 -10.59 -13.29 28.20
C LYS A 357 -10.32 -13.25 26.68
N ILE A 358 -10.70 -12.16 26.02
CA ILE A 358 -10.59 -11.99 24.57
C ILE A 358 -9.15 -12.03 24.07
N LEU A 359 -8.20 -11.50 24.85
CA LEU A 359 -6.79 -11.56 24.48
C LEU A 359 -6.27 -13.01 24.49
N GLN A 360 -6.74 -13.86 25.41
CA GLN A 360 -6.39 -15.28 25.42
C GLN A 360 -6.96 -16.00 24.18
N LEU A 361 -8.23 -15.73 23.83
CA LEU A 361 -8.84 -16.28 22.61
C LEU A 361 -8.12 -15.82 21.34
N THR A 362 -7.70 -14.56 21.30
CA THR A 362 -6.90 -14.03 20.20
C THR A 362 -5.54 -14.73 20.11
N GLU A 363 -4.88 -14.96 21.25
CA GLU A 363 -3.61 -15.68 21.31
C GLU A 363 -3.74 -17.13 20.82
N GLU A 364 -4.82 -17.83 21.16
CA GLU A 364 -5.12 -19.16 20.62
C GLU A 364 -5.29 -19.15 19.09
N THR A 365 -5.96 -18.11 18.56
CA THR A 365 -6.08 -17.90 17.11
C THR A 365 -4.71 -17.65 16.46
N LEU A 366 -3.86 -16.83 17.10
CA LEU A 366 -2.49 -16.56 16.64
C LEU A 366 -1.64 -17.82 16.60
N ASN A 367 -1.70 -18.66 17.63
CA ASN A 367 -1.00 -19.95 17.67
C ASN A 367 -1.44 -20.86 16.51
N GLY A 368 -2.73 -20.86 16.17
CA GLY A 368 -3.26 -21.58 15.01
C GLY A 368 -2.73 -21.06 13.67
N LEU A 369 -2.65 -19.74 13.51
CA LEU A 369 -2.09 -19.10 12.31
C LEU A 369 -0.59 -19.37 12.19
N GLU A 370 0.16 -19.24 13.28
CA GLU A 370 1.59 -19.54 13.34
C GLU A 370 1.86 -21.01 12.95
N ALA A 371 1.13 -21.96 13.55
CA ALA A 371 1.24 -23.37 13.19
C ALA A 371 0.96 -23.62 11.70
N LYS A 372 0.04 -22.86 11.09
CA LYS A 372 -0.23 -22.93 9.65
C LYS A 372 0.98 -22.44 8.84
N VAL A 373 1.62 -21.33 9.24
CA VAL A 373 2.86 -20.83 8.60
C VAL A 373 3.95 -21.90 8.67
N PHE A 374 4.18 -22.50 9.84
CA PHE A 374 5.18 -23.56 10.00
C PHE A 374 4.90 -24.78 9.13
N ARG A 375 3.65 -25.22 9.00
CA ARG A 375 3.29 -26.34 8.09
C ARG A 375 3.62 -26.04 6.63
N HIS A 376 3.35 -24.83 6.15
CA HIS A 376 3.69 -24.44 4.77
C HIS A 376 5.21 -24.32 4.59
N LEU A 377 5.92 -23.77 5.57
CA LEU A 377 7.37 -23.68 5.59
C LEU A 377 8.01 -25.08 5.52
N GLU A 378 7.60 -26.01 6.38
CA GLU A 378 8.11 -27.37 6.39
C GLU A 378 7.85 -28.12 5.09
N ARG A 379 6.67 -27.93 4.49
CA ARG A 379 6.36 -28.49 3.17
C ARG A 379 7.36 -28.01 2.11
N LEU A 380 7.66 -26.71 2.08
CA LEU A 380 8.62 -26.12 1.14
C LEU A 380 10.06 -26.57 1.43
N GLU A 381 10.45 -26.72 2.69
CA GLU A 381 11.78 -27.26 3.05
C GLU A 381 11.94 -28.71 2.58
N VAL A 382 10.89 -29.53 2.72
CA VAL A 382 10.90 -30.91 2.22
C VAL A 382 10.94 -30.96 0.70
N SER A 383 10.14 -30.14 0.02
CA SER A 383 10.06 -30.16 -1.45
C SER A 383 11.32 -29.59 -2.12
N SER A 384 11.91 -28.55 -1.53
CA SER A 384 13.16 -27.95 -2.01
C SER A 384 14.42 -28.74 -1.61
N GLY A 385 14.33 -29.55 -0.54
CA GLY A 385 15.49 -30.19 0.08
C GLY A 385 16.39 -29.22 0.86
N ILE A 386 15.98 -27.95 1.02
CA ILE A 386 16.77 -26.89 1.64
C ILE A 386 16.02 -26.36 2.86
N LYS A 387 16.61 -26.50 4.05
CA LYS A 387 16.11 -25.85 5.26
C LYS A 387 16.34 -24.34 5.23
N ASN A 388 15.32 -23.56 5.55
CA ASN A 388 15.35 -22.11 5.47
C ASN A 388 15.47 -21.48 6.86
N PHE A 389 16.68 -21.49 7.40
CA PHE A 389 16.96 -20.95 8.74
C PHE A 389 16.72 -19.45 8.83
N THR A 390 16.90 -18.69 7.74
CA THR A 390 16.58 -17.26 7.70
C THR A 390 15.09 -17.03 7.93
N PHE A 391 14.22 -17.82 7.29
CA PHE A 391 12.78 -17.74 7.50
C PHE A 391 12.39 -18.16 8.91
N ARG A 392 12.97 -19.25 9.43
CA ARG A 392 12.72 -19.71 10.82
C ARG A 392 13.12 -18.65 11.84
N PHE A 393 14.31 -18.07 11.70
CA PHE A 393 14.76 -16.97 12.56
C PHE A 393 13.82 -15.78 12.51
N LEU A 394 13.31 -15.43 11.32
CA LEU A 394 12.31 -14.36 11.19
C LEU A 394 11.03 -14.67 11.98
N LEU A 395 10.53 -15.91 11.93
CA LEU A 395 9.34 -16.31 12.70
C LEU A 395 9.61 -16.24 14.22
N ASP A 396 10.77 -16.72 14.67
CA ASP A 396 11.15 -16.63 16.08
C ASP A 396 11.21 -15.16 16.55
N ARG A 397 11.76 -14.27 15.71
CA ARG A 397 11.80 -12.83 15.99
C ARG A 397 10.42 -12.19 16.00
N LEU A 398 9.49 -12.65 15.17
CA LEU A 398 8.10 -12.19 15.26
C LEU A 398 7.49 -12.61 16.60
N ARG A 399 7.75 -13.83 17.07
CA ARG A 399 7.20 -14.33 18.34
C ARG A 399 7.72 -13.56 19.58
N GLU A 400 8.99 -13.17 19.59
CA GLU A 400 9.62 -12.46 20.71
C GLU A 400 9.23 -10.98 20.83
N MET A 401 8.78 -10.38 19.73
CA MET A 401 8.43 -8.96 19.64
C MET A 401 7.00 -8.70 20.07
#